data_AF-A0A6B0Y269-F1
#
_entry.id   AF-A0A6B0Y269-F1
#
_cell.length_a   1.000
_cell.length_b   1.000
_cell.length_c   1.000
_cell.angle_alpha   90.00
_cell.angle_beta   90.00
_cell.angle_gamma   90.00
#
_symmetry.space_group_name_H-M   'P 1'
#
loop_
_entity.id
_entity.type
_entity.pdbx_description
1 polymer ?
#
loop_
_entity_poly.entity_id
_entity_poly.type
_entity_poly.pdbx_seq_one_letter_code
_entity_poly.pdbx_strand_id
1 'polypeptide(L)'
;MVDFRPIGYVIGLLVAALGISMLIPMFVDLAQDNDHAGTFLEVALITLLIGGLMALASSNSVAGGMNLQQIFLLTTGVWVVLPFFGALPFMWGDLGAGFTDAYFEAMSGLTTTGSTVFSGLDALPSGLLVWRSMLQWFGGIGIIVVAMAFLPELRVGGMQIFRSEGFDTDGKVLPRAAEIASRISIIYLILTFACAVAYLVAGMPLFEAANHAMTTIATGGFSTRDQSFGGFSGAPEYVAVVFMILASLPFVRYVQILAGSSKPL
;
A
#
# COMPACT_ATOMS: atom_id res chain seq x y z
N MET A 1 18.13 -24.22 13.70
CA MET A 1 18.36 -23.28 12.57
C MET A 1 17.02 -22.65 12.23
N VAL A 2 16.98 -21.37 11.89
CA VAL A 2 15.72 -20.71 11.52
C VAL A 2 15.23 -21.29 10.20
N ASP A 3 13.99 -21.78 10.16
CA ASP A 3 13.35 -22.23 8.93
C ASP A 3 12.83 -21.00 8.17
N PHE A 4 13.37 -20.76 6.97
CA PHE A 4 13.01 -19.60 6.15
C PHE A 4 11.80 -19.84 5.25
N ARG A 5 11.33 -21.09 5.12
CA ARG A 5 10.23 -21.43 4.21
C ARG A 5 8.93 -20.69 4.56
N PRO A 6 8.49 -20.56 5.82
CA PRO A 6 7.28 -19.78 6.12
C PRO A 6 7.37 -18.31 5.68
N ILE A 7 8.57 -17.73 5.80
CA ILE A 7 8.85 -16.34 5.37
C ILE A 7 8.77 -16.26 3.84
N GLY A 8 9.48 -17.14 3.14
CA GLY A 8 9.49 -17.20 1.68
C GLY A 8 8.09 -17.45 1.10
N TYR A 9 7.26 -18.24 1.77
CA TYR A 9 5.88 -18.48 1.38
C TYR A 9 5.06 -17.17 1.36
N VAL A 10 5.07 -16.42 2.45
CA VAL A 10 4.28 -15.17 2.56
C VAL A 10 4.84 -14.10 1.62
N ILE A 11 6.16 -13.90 1.57
CA ILE A 11 6.76 -12.95 0.63
C ILE A 11 6.41 -13.34 -0.81
N GLY A 12 6.43 -14.63 -1.15
CA GLY A 12 6.11 -15.12 -2.49
C GLY A 12 4.68 -14.79 -2.90
N LEU A 13 3.72 -14.98 -1.99
CA LEU A 13 2.33 -14.59 -2.22
C LEU A 13 2.17 -13.08 -2.40
N LEU A 14 2.85 -12.26 -1.60
CA LEU A 14 2.80 -10.80 -1.73
C LEU A 14 3.44 -10.30 -3.02
N VAL A 15 4.57 -10.88 -3.44
CA VAL A 15 5.20 -10.59 -4.72
C VAL A 15 4.29 -11.01 -5.88
N ALA A 16 3.66 -12.18 -5.80
CA ALA A 16 2.70 -12.63 -6.81
C ALA A 16 1.49 -11.68 -6.91
N ALA A 17 0.94 -11.24 -5.77
CA ALA A 17 -0.13 -10.26 -5.72
C ALA A 17 0.29 -8.89 -6.31
N LEU A 18 1.52 -8.45 -6.03
CA LEU A 18 2.10 -7.25 -6.63
C LEU A 18 2.17 -7.38 -8.15
N GLY A 19 2.63 -8.53 -8.67
CA GLY A 19 2.67 -8.82 -10.10
C GLY A 19 1.28 -8.77 -10.75
N ILE A 20 0.26 -9.35 -10.11
CA ILE A 20 -1.14 -9.24 -10.59
C ILE A 20 -1.61 -7.78 -10.60
N SER A 21 -1.24 -7.00 -9.58
CA SER A 21 -1.67 -5.60 -9.49
C SER A 21 -1.09 -4.71 -10.60
N MET A 22 0.07 -5.07 -11.17
CA MET A 22 0.67 -4.37 -12.32
C MET A 22 -0.18 -4.46 -13.60
N LEU A 23 -1.18 -5.34 -13.65
CA LEU A 23 -2.16 -5.34 -14.75
C LEU A 23 -3.07 -4.10 -14.74
N ILE A 24 -3.26 -3.46 -13.59
CA ILE A 24 -4.06 -2.21 -13.50
C ILE A 24 -3.41 -1.09 -14.32
N PRO A 25 -2.13 -0.69 -14.08
CA PRO A 25 -1.50 0.34 -14.90
C PRO A 25 -1.33 -0.09 -16.36
N MET A 26 -1.16 -1.38 -16.67
CA MET A 26 -1.22 -1.89 -18.05
C MET A 26 -2.56 -1.55 -18.72
N PHE A 27 -3.70 -1.82 -18.07
CA PHE A 27 -5.01 -1.47 -18.63
C PHE A 27 -5.23 0.04 -18.74
N VAL A 28 -4.66 0.82 -17.81
CA VAL A 28 -4.69 2.29 -17.89
C VAL A 28 -3.93 2.79 -19.12
N ASP A 29 -2.74 2.25 -19.38
CA ASP A 29 -1.96 2.63 -20.57
C ASP A 29 -2.67 2.21 -21.87
N LEU A 30 -3.27 1.02 -21.91
CA LEU A 30 -4.09 0.59 -23.05
C LEU A 30 -5.30 1.50 -23.30
N ALA A 31 -5.94 1.99 -22.22
CA ALA A 31 -7.10 2.87 -22.33
C ALA A 31 -6.73 4.30 -22.76
N GLN A 32 -5.46 4.69 -22.63
CA GLN A 32 -4.96 6.01 -23.02
C GLN A 32 -4.09 5.96 -24.29
N ASP A 33 -4.09 4.84 -25.01
CA ASP A 33 -3.28 4.61 -26.21
C ASP A 33 -1.77 4.87 -26.00
N ASN A 34 -1.26 4.56 -24.80
CA ASN A 34 0.17 4.62 -24.50
C ASN A 34 0.85 3.31 -24.95
N ASP A 35 2.00 3.42 -25.64
CA ASP A 35 2.77 2.27 -26.14
C ASP A 35 3.45 1.43 -25.04
N HIS A 36 3.29 1.80 -23.75
CA HIS A 36 4.01 1.22 -22.62
C HIS A 36 3.29 0.06 -21.91
N ALA A 37 2.09 -0.32 -22.37
CA ALA A 37 1.35 -1.45 -21.81
C ALA A 37 2.13 -2.78 -21.90
N GLY A 38 2.95 -2.96 -22.94
CA GLY A 38 3.80 -4.15 -23.11
C GLY A 38 4.77 -4.34 -21.95
N THR A 39 5.43 -3.27 -21.50
CA THR A 39 6.36 -3.31 -20.37
C THR A 39 5.66 -3.75 -19.09
N PHE A 40 4.48 -3.20 -18.77
CA PHE A 40 3.77 -3.59 -17.56
C PHE A 40 3.36 -5.06 -17.59
N LEU A 41 2.96 -5.59 -18.74
CA LEU A 41 2.66 -7.01 -18.89
C LEU A 41 3.89 -7.90 -18.66
N GLU A 42 5.03 -7.55 -19.25
CA GLU A 42 6.29 -8.29 -19.08
C GLU A 42 6.73 -8.34 -17.61
N VAL A 43 6.74 -7.17 -16.96
CA VAL A 43 7.11 -7.05 -15.54
C VAL A 43 6.10 -7.77 -14.64
N ALA A 44 4.80 -7.67 -14.95
CA ALA A 44 3.74 -8.39 -14.22
C ALA A 44 3.96 -9.90 -14.26
N LEU A 45 4.23 -10.45 -15.44
CA LEU A 45 4.46 -11.89 -15.62
C LEU A 45 5.70 -12.37 -14.89
N ILE A 46 6.82 -11.64 -14.98
CA ILE A 46 8.07 -11.99 -14.28
C ILE A 46 7.88 -11.94 -12.77
N THR A 47 7.25 -10.88 -12.27
CA THR A 47 6.97 -10.70 -10.84
C THR A 47 6.03 -11.80 -10.33
N LEU A 48 4.95 -12.09 -11.06
CA LEU A 48 4.01 -13.16 -10.75
C LEU A 48 4.68 -14.53 -10.74
N LEU A 49 5.50 -14.82 -11.74
CA LEU A 49 6.20 -16.11 -11.86
C LEU A 49 7.19 -16.30 -10.70
N ILE A 50 8.03 -15.30 -10.41
CA ILE A 50 9.02 -15.39 -9.33
C ILE A 50 8.33 -15.52 -7.97
N GLY A 51 7.33 -14.68 -7.69
CA GLY A 51 6.56 -14.75 -6.45
C GLY A 51 5.83 -16.09 -6.30
N GLY A 52 5.16 -16.55 -7.36
CA GLY A 52 4.43 -17.81 -7.40
C GLY A 52 5.34 -19.02 -7.20
N LEU A 53 6.49 -19.08 -7.88
CA LEU A 53 7.46 -20.17 -7.71
C LEU A 53 8.05 -20.18 -6.30
N MET A 54 8.36 -19.01 -5.72
CA MET A 54 8.85 -18.90 -4.35
C MET A 54 7.81 -19.39 -3.33
N ALA A 55 6.53 -19.04 -3.52
CA ALA A 55 5.44 -19.53 -2.70
C ALA A 55 5.26 -21.05 -2.85
N LEU A 56 5.27 -21.59 -4.07
CA LEU A 56 5.14 -23.02 -4.32
C LEU A 56 6.28 -23.82 -3.69
N ALA A 57 7.52 -23.38 -3.84
CA ALA A 57 8.71 -24.00 -3.26
C ALA A 57 8.69 -24.02 -1.72
N SER A 58 7.96 -23.09 -1.11
CA SER A 58 7.88 -22.91 0.35
C SER A 58 6.58 -23.42 0.99
N SER A 59 5.65 -23.95 0.18
CA SER A 59 4.28 -24.32 0.57
C SER A 59 4.20 -25.40 1.66
N ASN A 60 5.23 -26.25 1.80
CA ASN A 60 5.28 -27.31 2.80
C ASN A 60 5.49 -26.84 4.25
N SER A 61 5.57 -25.53 4.48
CA SER A 61 5.92 -24.94 5.78
C SER A 61 4.74 -24.27 6.53
N VAL A 62 3.54 -24.29 5.94
CA VAL A 62 2.35 -23.55 6.43
C VAL A 62 1.76 -24.09 7.74
N ALA A 63 2.00 -25.37 8.07
CA ALA A 63 1.27 -26.06 9.14
C ALA A 63 1.63 -25.62 10.59
N GLY A 64 2.74 -24.92 10.81
CA GLY A 64 3.29 -24.67 12.15
C GLY A 64 3.07 -23.27 12.74
N GLY A 65 2.49 -22.34 11.99
CA GLY A 65 2.56 -20.91 12.33
C GLY A 65 3.99 -20.36 12.25
N MET A 66 4.16 -19.05 12.51
CA MET A 66 5.48 -18.41 12.55
C MET A 66 5.88 -18.06 13.98
N ASN A 67 7.14 -18.29 14.32
CA ASN A 67 7.72 -17.82 15.56
C ASN A 67 8.09 -16.32 15.48
N LEU A 68 8.42 -15.71 16.62
CA LEU A 68 8.73 -14.28 16.69
C LEU A 68 9.91 -13.87 15.79
N GLN A 69 10.99 -14.67 15.73
CA GLN A 69 12.14 -14.38 14.86
C GLN A 69 11.75 -14.38 13.38
N GLN A 70 10.90 -15.33 12.97
CA GLN A 70 10.38 -15.41 11.61
C GLN A 70 9.48 -14.22 11.28
N ILE A 71 8.67 -13.75 12.22
CA ILE A 71 7.82 -12.57 12.06
C ILE A 71 8.66 -11.30 11.84
N PHE A 72 9.74 -11.12 12.61
CA PHE A 72 10.67 -10.01 12.40
C PHE A 72 11.34 -10.05 11.02
N LEU A 73 11.87 -11.22 10.65
CA LEU A 73 12.50 -11.41 9.35
C LEU A 73 11.51 -11.23 8.19
N LEU A 74 10.27 -11.70 8.36
CA LEU A 74 9.20 -11.49 7.39
C LEU A 74 8.91 -10.01 7.22
N THR A 75 8.70 -9.28 8.32
CA THR A 75 8.35 -7.86 8.27
C THR A 75 9.44 -7.07 7.54
N THR A 76 10.71 -7.25 7.93
CA THR A 76 11.84 -6.62 7.23
C THR A 76 11.94 -7.06 5.79
N GLY A 77 11.76 -8.37 5.51
CA GLY A 77 11.84 -8.93 4.18
C GLY A 77 10.80 -8.35 3.22
N VAL A 78 9.56 -8.15 3.68
CA VAL A 78 8.48 -7.54 2.88
C VAL A 78 8.86 -6.13 2.42
N TRP A 79 9.38 -5.31 3.33
CA TRP A 79 9.80 -3.92 3.03
C TRP A 79 11.09 -3.81 2.21
N VAL A 80 11.84 -4.90 2.03
CA VAL A 80 13.02 -4.93 1.14
C VAL A 80 12.68 -5.53 -0.21
N VAL A 81 11.89 -6.61 -0.22
CA VAL A 81 11.59 -7.38 -1.44
C VAL A 81 10.50 -6.73 -2.27
N LEU A 82 9.42 -6.21 -1.67
CA LEU A 82 8.34 -5.61 -2.46
C LEU A 82 8.79 -4.36 -3.23
N PRO A 83 9.56 -3.42 -2.66
CA PRO A 83 10.09 -2.28 -3.43
C PRO A 83 11.01 -2.70 -4.57
N PHE A 84 11.78 -3.79 -4.41
CA PHE A 84 12.61 -4.32 -5.49
C PHE A 84 11.77 -4.68 -6.72
N PHE A 85 10.69 -5.43 -6.53
CA PHE A 85 9.77 -5.74 -7.64
C PHE A 85 8.95 -4.52 -8.08
N GLY A 86 8.60 -3.64 -7.14
CA GLY A 86 7.90 -2.37 -7.42
C GLY A 86 8.71 -1.38 -8.25
N ALA A 87 10.04 -1.50 -8.25
CA ALA A 87 10.95 -0.68 -9.04
C ALA A 87 11.02 -1.10 -10.51
N LEU A 88 10.68 -2.36 -10.83
CA LEU A 88 10.84 -2.91 -12.19
C LEU A 88 10.09 -2.11 -13.28
N PRO A 89 8.83 -1.66 -13.07
CA PRO A 89 8.17 -0.82 -14.07
C PRO A 89 8.87 0.52 -14.32
N PHE A 90 9.55 1.09 -13.32
CA PHE A 90 10.31 2.34 -13.50
C PHE A 90 11.61 2.13 -14.26
N MET A 91 12.22 0.94 -14.13
CA MET A 91 13.47 0.62 -14.82
C MET A 91 13.27 0.24 -16.28
N TRP A 92 12.23 -0.55 -16.57
CA TRP A 92 12.00 -1.10 -17.91
C TRP A 92 10.95 -0.31 -18.70
N GLY A 93 10.23 0.60 -18.03
CA GLY A 93 9.29 1.52 -18.67
C GLY A 93 10.00 2.69 -19.35
N ASP A 94 9.20 3.62 -19.87
CA ASP A 94 9.66 4.79 -20.63
C ASP A 94 10.72 5.63 -19.91
N LEU A 95 10.60 5.69 -18.59
CA LEU A 95 11.49 6.45 -17.74
C LEU A 95 12.94 5.94 -17.79
N GLY A 96 13.13 4.63 -18.04
CA GLY A 96 14.45 4.01 -18.09
C GLY A 96 15.30 4.27 -16.84
N ALA A 97 14.67 4.38 -15.67
CA ALA A 97 15.33 4.85 -14.46
C ALA A 97 16.44 3.89 -14.02
N GLY A 98 17.55 4.46 -13.54
CA GLY A 98 18.60 3.68 -12.90
C GLY A 98 18.06 2.92 -11.68
N PHE A 99 18.66 1.78 -11.34
CA PHE A 99 18.19 0.94 -10.23
C PHE A 99 18.03 1.73 -8.91
N THR A 100 18.98 2.61 -8.59
CA THR A 100 18.94 3.42 -7.36
C THR A 100 17.71 4.30 -7.31
N ASP A 101 17.40 5.01 -8.40
CA ASP A 101 16.29 5.96 -8.46
C ASP A 101 14.95 5.22 -8.49
N ALA A 102 14.88 4.13 -9.26
CA ALA A 102 13.71 3.26 -9.33
C ALA A 102 13.39 2.61 -7.98
N TYR A 103 14.40 2.08 -7.29
CA TYR A 103 14.25 1.49 -5.96
C TYR A 103 13.91 2.55 -4.91
N PHE A 104 14.52 3.74 -4.99
CA PHE A 104 14.19 4.86 -4.11
C PHE A 104 12.72 5.27 -4.27
N GLU A 105 12.25 5.47 -5.51
CA GLU A 105 10.86 5.83 -5.77
C GLU A 105 9.91 4.75 -5.28
N ALA A 106 10.20 3.47 -5.56
CA ALA A 106 9.36 2.36 -5.14
C ALA A 106 9.32 2.21 -3.61
N MET A 107 10.46 2.36 -2.94
CA MET A 107 10.56 2.35 -1.48
C MET A 107 9.77 3.50 -0.88
N SER A 108 9.97 4.73 -1.39
CA SER A 108 9.27 5.93 -0.93
C SER A 108 7.75 5.82 -1.13
N GLY A 109 7.32 5.24 -2.24
CA GLY A 109 5.92 4.92 -2.48
C GLY A 109 5.41 3.92 -1.46
N LEU A 110 6.02 2.74 -1.36
CA LEU A 110 5.54 1.67 -0.50
C LEU A 110 5.56 2.06 0.99
N THR A 111 6.55 2.82 1.46
CA THR A 111 6.58 3.29 2.86
C THR A 111 5.74 4.52 3.12
N THR A 112 4.97 4.99 2.11
CA THR A 112 4.17 6.21 2.16
C THR A 112 4.98 7.44 2.58
N THR A 113 6.25 7.51 2.18
CA THR A 113 7.14 8.64 2.48
C THR A 113 6.86 9.84 1.58
N GLY A 114 6.56 9.59 0.30
CA GLY A 114 6.17 10.65 -0.65
C GLY A 114 7.30 11.50 -1.20
N SER A 115 8.55 11.15 -0.92
CA SER A 115 9.71 11.78 -1.57
C SER A 115 9.87 11.21 -2.98
N THR A 116 10.10 12.06 -3.97
CA THR A 116 10.35 11.63 -5.35
C THR A 116 11.71 12.07 -5.85
N VAL A 117 12.31 11.24 -6.70
CA VAL A 117 13.54 11.57 -7.47
C VAL A 117 13.23 11.81 -8.94
N PHE A 118 11.99 11.62 -9.35
CA PHE A 118 11.53 11.85 -10.71
C PHE A 118 11.07 13.30 -10.90
N SER A 119 11.23 13.80 -12.11
CA SER A 119 10.80 15.14 -12.53
C SER A 119 10.14 15.05 -13.90
N GLY A 120 9.35 16.05 -14.27
CA GLY A 120 8.53 16.00 -15.48
C GLY A 120 7.37 15.02 -15.33
N LEU A 121 6.83 14.87 -14.11
CA LEU A 121 5.73 13.95 -13.80
C LEU A 121 4.49 14.21 -14.68
N ASP A 122 4.23 15.48 -15.00
CA ASP A 122 3.12 15.91 -15.85
C ASP A 122 3.16 15.30 -17.27
N ALA A 123 4.33 14.84 -17.72
CA ALA A 123 4.54 14.22 -19.04
C ALA A 123 4.73 12.70 -18.97
N LEU A 124 4.69 12.09 -17.78
CA LEU A 124 4.87 10.65 -17.66
C LEU A 124 3.64 9.88 -18.14
N PRO A 125 3.85 8.66 -18.69
CA PRO A 125 2.76 7.76 -19.01
C PRO A 125 1.83 7.52 -17.82
N SER A 126 0.53 7.52 -18.11
CA SER A 126 -0.53 7.39 -17.10
C SER A 126 -0.43 6.10 -16.28
N GLY A 127 0.06 5.00 -16.86
CA GLY A 127 0.34 3.76 -16.13
C GLY A 127 1.42 3.93 -15.07
N LEU A 128 2.51 4.67 -15.33
CA LEU A 128 3.55 4.94 -14.34
C LEU A 128 3.03 5.82 -13.20
N LEU A 129 2.23 6.84 -13.52
CA LEU A 129 1.61 7.71 -12.52
C LEU A 129 0.66 6.93 -11.60
N VAL A 130 -0.18 6.06 -12.17
CA VAL A 130 -1.05 5.17 -11.39
C VAL A 130 -0.25 4.19 -10.56
N TRP A 131 0.83 3.62 -11.10
CA TRP A 131 1.69 2.72 -10.36
C TRP A 131 2.30 3.38 -9.12
N ARG A 132 2.79 4.61 -9.24
CA ARG A 132 3.30 5.40 -8.11
C ARG A 132 2.23 5.55 -7.02
N SER A 133 1.01 5.94 -7.39
CA SER A 133 -0.10 6.11 -6.45
C SER A 133 -0.52 4.79 -5.81
N MET A 134 -0.54 3.69 -6.57
CA MET A 134 -0.85 2.36 -6.09
C MET A 134 0.18 1.85 -5.07
N LEU A 135 1.47 2.11 -5.28
CA LEU A 135 2.51 1.76 -4.32
C LEU A 135 2.27 2.42 -2.95
N GLN A 136 1.91 3.71 -2.94
CA GLN A 136 1.49 4.38 -1.69
C GLN A 136 0.23 3.75 -1.10
N TRP A 137 -0.75 3.45 -1.94
CA TRP A 137 -2.00 2.87 -1.49
C TRP A 137 -1.82 1.49 -0.83
N PHE A 138 -0.98 0.64 -1.43
CA PHE A 138 -0.56 -0.65 -0.86
C PHE A 138 0.26 -0.48 0.41
N GLY A 139 1.13 0.52 0.44
CA GLY A 139 1.90 0.91 1.61
C GLY A 139 1.03 1.25 2.82
N GLY A 140 0.05 2.13 2.60
CA GLY A 140 -0.86 2.61 3.64
C GLY A 140 -1.68 1.48 4.26
N ILE A 141 -2.28 0.61 3.45
CA ILE A 141 -2.99 -0.56 3.99
C ILE A 141 -2.02 -1.57 4.62
N GLY A 142 -0.84 -1.74 4.03
CA GLY A 142 0.21 -2.65 4.48
C GLY A 142 0.67 -2.31 5.90
N ILE A 143 1.03 -1.06 6.17
CA ILE A 143 1.50 -0.65 7.49
C ILE A 143 0.39 -0.77 8.54
N ILE A 144 -0.86 -0.44 8.21
CA ILE A 144 -1.98 -0.56 9.14
C ILE A 144 -2.22 -2.03 9.51
N VAL A 145 -2.25 -2.94 8.52
CA VAL A 145 -2.48 -4.37 8.75
C VAL A 145 -1.30 -5.01 9.48
N VAL A 146 -0.05 -4.69 9.09
CA VAL A 146 1.17 -5.17 9.76
C VAL A 146 1.22 -4.71 11.21
N ALA A 147 0.97 -3.42 11.45
CA ALA A 147 0.90 -2.86 12.80
C ALA A 147 -0.09 -3.65 13.65
N MET A 148 -1.32 -3.86 13.17
CA MET A 148 -2.32 -4.59 13.94
C MET A 148 -2.05 -6.08 14.12
N ALA A 149 -1.52 -6.76 13.10
CA ALA A 149 -1.28 -8.20 13.16
C ALA A 149 -0.08 -8.53 14.06
N PHE A 150 0.95 -7.68 14.09
CA PHE A 150 2.22 -7.99 14.72
C PHE A 150 2.52 -7.21 16.01
N LEU A 151 2.04 -5.96 16.18
CA LEU A 151 2.28 -5.20 17.42
C LEU A 151 1.81 -5.92 18.69
N PRO A 152 0.66 -6.64 18.73
CA PRO A 152 0.23 -7.36 19.93
C PRO A 152 1.22 -8.43 20.40
N GLU A 153 1.93 -9.07 19.46
CA GLU A 153 2.91 -10.12 19.74
C GLU A 153 4.27 -9.57 20.16
N LEU A 154 4.59 -8.34 19.76
CA LEU A 154 5.92 -7.76 19.96
C LEU A 154 6.23 -7.44 21.43
N ARG A 155 5.26 -7.33 22.34
CA ARG A 155 5.43 -7.07 23.80
C ARG A 155 6.42 -5.94 24.17
N VAL A 156 6.87 -5.11 23.22
CA VAL A 156 7.82 -4.01 23.46
C VAL A 156 7.03 -2.79 23.93
N GLY A 157 7.16 -2.43 25.21
CA GLY A 157 7.03 -1.09 25.82
C GLY A 157 5.80 -0.20 25.53
N GLY A 158 5.45 0.03 24.27
CA GLY A 158 4.35 0.89 23.81
C GLY A 158 2.96 0.27 23.88
N MET A 159 2.84 -0.98 24.36
CA MET A 159 1.54 -1.64 24.54
C MET A 159 0.61 -0.88 25.50
N GLN A 160 1.13 -0.04 26.39
CA GLN A 160 0.29 0.85 27.20
C GLN A 160 -0.42 1.92 26.35
N ILE A 161 0.24 2.43 25.30
CA ILE A 161 -0.32 3.43 24.38
C ILE A 161 -1.38 2.78 23.47
N PHE A 162 -1.10 1.60 22.90
CA PHE A 162 -2.10 0.87 22.10
C PHE A 162 -3.24 0.27 22.94
N ARG A 163 -3.00 -0.19 24.17
CA ARG A 163 -4.08 -0.55 25.11
C ARG A 163 -4.98 0.65 25.41
N SER A 164 -4.40 1.84 25.58
CA SER A 164 -5.21 3.07 25.77
C SER A 164 -6.03 3.46 24.54
N GLU A 165 -5.64 3.03 23.34
CA GLU A 165 -6.44 3.18 22.11
C GLU A 165 -7.45 2.05 21.86
N GLY A 166 -7.60 1.11 22.81
CA GLY A 166 -8.69 0.12 22.81
C GLY A 166 -8.32 -1.30 22.47
N PHE A 167 -7.02 -1.62 22.47
CA PHE A 167 -6.55 -2.98 22.32
C PHE A 167 -6.50 -3.72 23.66
N ASP A 168 -7.67 -3.95 24.26
CA ASP A 168 -7.80 -4.94 25.34
C ASP A 168 -8.33 -6.25 24.76
N THR A 169 -7.41 -7.15 24.42
CA THR A 169 -7.74 -8.50 23.97
C THR A 169 -7.69 -9.43 25.17
N ASP A 170 -8.87 -9.77 25.71
CA ASP A 170 -9.13 -10.78 26.76
C ASP A 170 -8.64 -12.20 26.37
N GLY A 171 -7.34 -12.38 26.15
CA GLY A 171 -6.68 -13.67 25.94
C GLY A 171 -6.99 -14.40 24.63
N LYS A 172 -7.85 -13.88 23.75
CA LYS A 172 -8.16 -14.46 22.42
C LYS A 172 -7.68 -13.54 21.28
N VAL A 173 -6.36 -13.55 21.04
CA VAL A 173 -5.66 -12.55 20.21
C VAL A 173 -5.79 -12.82 18.70
N LEU A 174 -5.72 -14.08 18.26
CA LEU A 174 -5.53 -14.42 16.84
C LEU A 174 -6.77 -14.39 15.93
N PRO A 175 -7.97 -14.91 16.32
CA PRO A 175 -9.14 -14.88 15.43
C PRO A 175 -9.66 -13.45 15.17
N ARG A 176 -9.44 -12.54 16.14
CA ARG A 176 -9.88 -11.15 16.06
C ARG A 176 -8.97 -10.28 15.17
N ALA A 177 -7.66 -10.53 15.12
CA ALA A 177 -6.74 -9.69 14.37
C ALA A 177 -7.04 -9.71 12.85
N ALA A 178 -7.27 -10.89 12.27
CA ALA A 178 -7.63 -11.02 10.86
C ALA A 178 -9.00 -10.39 10.54
N GLU A 179 -9.98 -10.55 11.44
CA GLU A 179 -11.30 -9.92 11.30
C GLU A 179 -11.22 -8.39 11.37
N ILE A 180 -10.44 -7.85 12.31
CA ILE A 180 -10.22 -6.40 12.43
C ILE A 180 -9.46 -5.88 11.21
N ALA A 181 -8.41 -6.58 10.75
CA ALA A 181 -7.69 -6.23 9.52
C ALA A 181 -8.63 -6.16 8.32
N SER A 182 -9.51 -7.14 8.14
CA SER A 182 -10.52 -7.13 7.08
C SER A 182 -11.48 -5.94 7.17
N ARG A 183 -11.99 -5.64 8.37
CA ARG A 183 -12.86 -4.47 8.58
C ARG A 183 -12.15 -3.15 8.28
N ILE A 184 -10.88 -3.04 8.65
CA ILE A 184 -10.06 -1.87 8.34
C ILE A 184 -9.80 -1.75 6.85
N SER A 185 -9.53 -2.84 6.14
CA SER A 185 -9.39 -2.83 4.68
C SER A 185 -10.65 -2.30 3.99
N ILE A 186 -11.83 -2.67 4.48
CA ILE A 186 -13.12 -2.17 3.96
C ILE A 186 -13.26 -0.67 4.22
N ILE A 187 -12.94 -0.19 5.43
CA ILE A 187 -12.99 1.24 5.75
C ILE A 187 -12.02 2.04 4.87
N TYR A 188 -10.81 1.53 4.68
CA TYR A 188 -9.79 2.13 3.82
C TYR A 188 -10.30 2.27 2.38
N LEU A 189 -10.88 1.21 1.81
CA LEU A 189 -11.50 1.23 0.49
C LEU A 189 -12.65 2.25 0.39
N ILE A 190 -13.54 2.30 1.38
CA ILE A 190 -14.67 3.24 1.42
C ILE A 190 -14.16 4.68 1.49
N LEU A 191 -13.18 4.97 2.33
CA LEU A 191 -12.60 6.30 2.45
C LEU A 191 -11.87 6.71 1.16
N THR A 192 -11.11 5.81 0.53
CA THR A 192 -10.47 6.08 -0.77
C THR A 192 -11.52 6.39 -1.83
N PHE A 193 -12.58 5.60 -1.93
CA PHE A 193 -13.65 5.84 -2.90
C PHE A 193 -14.39 7.16 -2.63
N ALA A 194 -14.74 7.44 -1.38
CA ALA A 194 -15.40 8.70 -1.01
C ALA A 194 -14.52 9.92 -1.29
N CYS A 195 -13.21 9.81 -1.05
CA CYS A 195 -12.23 10.84 -1.36
C CYS A 195 -12.15 11.10 -2.87
N ALA A 196 -12.09 10.04 -3.70
CA ALA A 196 -12.08 10.16 -5.16
C ALA A 196 -13.35 10.87 -5.68
N VAL A 197 -14.52 10.50 -5.17
CA VAL A 197 -15.79 11.15 -5.52
C VAL A 197 -15.82 12.61 -5.07
N ALA A 198 -15.30 12.92 -3.89
CA ALA A 198 -15.24 14.30 -3.39
C ALA A 198 -14.29 15.17 -4.24
N TYR A 199 -13.13 14.65 -4.66
CA TYR A 199 -12.24 15.35 -5.59
C TYR A 199 -12.89 15.58 -6.95
N LEU A 200 -13.60 14.58 -7.49
CA LEU A 200 -14.38 14.73 -8.73
C LEU A 200 -15.40 15.85 -8.64
N VAL A 201 -16.19 15.89 -7.55
CA VAL A 201 -17.21 16.93 -7.32
C VAL A 201 -16.56 18.30 -7.13
N ALA A 202 -15.35 18.36 -6.57
CA ALA A 202 -14.56 19.58 -6.42
C ALA A 202 -13.90 20.07 -7.72
N GLY A 203 -14.10 19.37 -8.84
CA GLY A 203 -13.64 19.77 -10.18
C GLY A 203 -12.31 19.15 -10.62
N MET A 204 -11.77 18.19 -9.85
CA MET A 204 -10.56 17.47 -10.26
C MET A 204 -10.89 16.43 -11.34
N PRO A 205 -10.09 16.30 -12.43
CA PRO A 205 -10.29 15.27 -13.44
C PRO A 205 -10.27 13.85 -12.85
N LEU A 206 -11.00 12.90 -13.46
CA LEU A 206 -11.15 11.53 -12.93
C LEU A 206 -9.83 10.82 -12.64
N PHE A 207 -8.88 10.93 -13.57
CA PHE A 207 -7.56 10.32 -13.42
C PHE A 207 -6.82 10.87 -12.19
N GLU A 208 -6.78 12.19 -12.06
CA GLU A 208 -6.15 12.88 -10.95
C GLU A 208 -6.87 12.58 -9.63
N ALA A 209 -8.20 12.60 -9.63
CA ALA A 209 -9.02 12.33 -8.45
C ALA A 209 -8.78 10.91 -7.90
N ALA A 210 -8.67 9.91 -8.76
CA ALA A 210 -8.37 8.54 -8.35
C ALA A 210 -6.94 8.41 -7.77
N ASN A 211 -5.95 9.00 -8.45
CA ASN A 211 -4.55 9.00 -8.00
C ASN A 211 -4.39 9.71 -6.66
N HIS A 212 -4.89 10.94 -6.54
CA HIS A 212 -4.78 11.72 -5.32
C HIS A 212 -5.60 11.13 -4.17
N ALA A 213 -6.73 10.47 -4.42
CA ALA A 213 -7.47 9.79 -3.37
C ALA A 213 -6.68 8.63 -2.76
N MET A 214 -5.99 7.85 -3.59
CA MET A 214 -5.10 6.78 -3.14
C MET A 214 -3.98 7.33 -2.24
N THR A 215 -3.30 8.40 -2.67
CA THR A 215 -2.16 8.97 -1.94
C THR A 215 -2.58 9.77 -0.70
N THR A 216 -3.77 10.40 -0.72
CA THR A 216 -4.34 11.13 0.43
C THR A 216 -4.70 10.18 1.57
N ILE A 217 -5.43 9.09 1.27
CA ILE A 217 -5.85 8.13 2.29
C ILE A 217 -4.68 7.30 2.82
N ALA A 218 -3.66 7.06 1.99
CA ALA A 218 -2.40 6.46 2.42
C ALA A 218 -1.52 7.42 3.25
N THR A 219 -1.89 8.70 3.37
CA THR A 219 -1.08 9.76 3.98
C THR A 219 0.33 9.90 3.37
N GLY A 220 0.48 9.55 2.09
CA GLY A 220 1.77 9.45 1.43
C GLY A 220 2.18 10.67 0.61
N GLY A 221 1.24 11.39 -0.01
CA GLY A 221 1.54 12.67 -0.67
C GLY A 221 2.16 12.62 -2.08
N PHE A 222 2.20 11.46 -2.75
CA PHE A 222 2.53 11.43 -4.19
C PHE A 222 1.45 12.16 -5.00
N SER A 223 1.90 12.66 -6.15
CA SER A 223 1.13 13.45 -7.09
C SER A 223 1.45 13.02 -8.52
N THR A 224 0.48 13.24 -9.39
CA THR A 224 0.63 13.10 -10.84
C THR A 224 1.36 14.28 -11.48
N ARG A 225 1.57 15.36 -10.73
CA ARG A 225 2.21 16.60 -11.17
C ARG A 225 3.43 16.95 -10.34
N ASP A 226 4.41 17.61 -10.97
CA ASP A 226 5.61 18.09 -10.31
C ASP A 226 5.31 19.11 -9.20
N GLN A 227 4.29 19.96 -9.41
CA GLN A 227 3.87 20.96 -8.43
C GLN A 227 3.04 20.37 -7.27
N SER A 228 2.98 19.05 -7.14
CA SER A 228 2.16 18.35 -6.17
C SER A 228 0.71 18.85 -6.23
N PHE A 229 0.09 19.08 -5.07
CA PHE A 229 -1.27 19.61 -4.96
C PHE A 229 -1.43 21.05 -5.44
N GLY A 230 -0.33 21.78 -5.71
CA GLY A 230 -0.37 23.16 -6.21
C GLY A 230 -1.12 23.32 -7.53
N GLY A 231 -1.21 22.26 -8.33
CA GLY A 231 -2.01 22.20 -9.55
C GLY A 231 -3.53 22.13 -9.33
N PHE A 232 -3.99 21.94 -8.10
CA PHE A 232 -5.39 21.68 -7.73
C PHE A 232 -5.92 22.63 -6.65
N SER A 233 -5.44 23.87 -6.66
CA SER A 233 -5.83 24.89 -5.65
C SER A 233 -7.35 25.16 -5.60
N GLY A 234 -7.84 25.57 -4.43
CA GLY A 234 -9.25 25.90 -4.21
C GLY A 234 -10.06 24.76 -3.58
N ALA A 235 -11.20 24.40 -4.16
CA ALA A 235 -12.10 23.39 -3.57
C ALA A 235 -11.42 22.03 -3.27
N PRO A 236 -10.55 21.48 -4.15
CA PRO A 236 -9.87 20.21 -3.88
C PRO A 236 -8.93 20.26 -2.67
N GLU A 237 -8.33 21.42 -2.34
CA GLU A 237 -7.46 21.54 -1.16
C GLU A 237 -8.25 21.31 0.14
N TYR A 238 -9.45 21.86 0.24
CA TYR A 238 -10.32 21.65 1.40
C TYR A 238 -10.77 20.19 1.51
N VAL A 239 -11.07 19.55 0.38
CA VAL A 239 -11.35 18.11 0.34
C VAL A 239 -10.14 17.33 0.86
N ALA A 240 -8.93 17.65 0.39
CA ALA A 240 -7.70 17.00 0.82
C ALA A 240 -7.51 17.13 2.34
N VAL A 241 -7.67 18.33 2.90
CA VAL A 241 -7.55 18.56 4.35
C VAL A 241 -8.52 17.69 5.15
N VAL A 242 -9.79 17.62 4.74
CA VAL A 242 -10.78 16.78 5.43
C VAL A 242 -10.37 15.32 5.40
N PHE A 243 -9.98 14.80 4.24
CA PHE A 243 -9.61 13.39 4.11
C PHE A 243 -8.25 13.05 4.73
N MET A 244 -7.30 13.98 4.79
CA MET A 244 -6.07 13.81 5.56
C MET A 244 -6.37 13.69 7.05
N ILE A 245 -7.26 14.52 7.59
CA ILE A 245 -7.69 14.40 8.99
C ILE A 245 -8.33 13.02 9.21
N LEU A 246 -9.27 12.62 8.34
CA LEU A 246 -9.92 11.31 8.46
C LEU A 246 -8.92 10.15 8.36
N ALA A 247 -7.97 10.21 7.43
CA ALA A 247 -6.95 9.18 7.26
C ALA A 247 -5.94 9.14 8.41
N SER A 248 -5.67 10.27 9.09
CA SER A 248 -4.75 10.32 10.22
C SER A 248 -5.34 9.76 11.52
N LEU A 249 -6.67 9.58 11.60
CA LEU A 249 -7.32 9.01 12.76
C LEU A 249 -7.07 7.50 12.86
N PRO A 250 -6.98 6.92 14.07
CA PRO A 250 -6.82 5.49 14.23
C PRO A 250 -7.98 4.71 13.59
N PHE A 251 -7.69 3.88 12.58
CA PHE A 251 -8.73 3.18 11.81
C PHE A 251 -9.62 2.26 12.66
N VAL A 252 -9.09 1.78 13.79
CA VAL A 252 -9.84 1.01 14.79
C VAL A 252 -11.02 1.80 15.36
N ARG A 253 -10.92 3.13 15.47
CA ARG A 253 -12.03 3.98 15.94
C ARG A 253 -13.19 3.95 14.96
N TYR A 254 -12.94 3.93 13.65
CA TYR A 254 -13.99 3.73 12.66
C TYR A 254 -14.66 2.36 12.82
N VAL A 255 -13.89 1.30 13.06
CA VAL A 255 -14.44 -0.04 13.34
C VAL A 255 -15.34 -0.03 14.58
N GLN A 256 -14.92 0.62 15.65
CA GLN A 256 -15.69 0.73 16.90
C GLN A 256 -17.00 1.51 16.71
N ILE A 257 -16.95 2.64 15.99
CA ILE A 257 -18.13 3.46 15.70
C ILE A 257 -19.14 2.67 14.86
N LEU A 258 -18.68 1.96 13.82
CA LEU A 258 -19.54 1.11 12.99
C LEU A 258 -20.13 -0.07 13.77
N ALA A 259 -19.45 -0.53 14.82
CA ALA A 259 -19.95 -1.55 15.74
C ALA A 259 -20.90 -0.99 16.83
N GLY A 260 -21.20 0.31 16.83
CA GLY A 260 -22.13 0.95 17.76
C GLY A 260 -21.49 1.43 19.08
N SER A 261 -20.17 1.39 19.20
CA SER A 261 -19.46 1.91 20.38
C SER A 261 -18.93 3.31 20.11
N SER A 262 -19.71 4.33 20.48
CA SER A 262 -19.35 5.75 20.30
C SER A 262 -18.52 6.33 21.45
N LYS A 263 -18.33 5.59 22.54
CA LYS A 263 -17.61 6.11 23.72
C LYS A 263 -16.10 6.18 23.44
N PRO A 264 -15.45 7.32 23.69
CA PRO A 264 -14.00 7.34 23.87
C PRO A 264 -13.62 6.53 25.11
N LEU A 265 -12.46 5.87 25.04
CA LEU A 265 -11.86 5.19 26.19
C LEU A 265 -11.35 6.21 27.21
#